data_AF-A0A943JDV8-F1
#
_entry.id   AF-A0A943JDV8-F1
#
_cell.length_a   1.000
_cell.length_b   1.000
_cell.length_c   1.000
_cell.angle_alpha   90.00
_cell.angle_beta   90.00
_cell.angle_gamma   90.00
#
_symmetry.space_group_name_H-M   'P 1'
#
loop_
_entity.id
_entity.type
_entity.pdbx_description
1 polymer ?
#
loop_
_entity_poly.entity_id
_entity_poly.type
_entity_poly.pdbx_seq_one_letter_code
_entity_poly.pdbx_strand_id
1 'polypeptide(L)'
;MDDKTGALEKLKAIMAKAEQVDMSSVKIGDIIYVPLDEEDGLILKDGYKDRNKYIVIIGFTPEGVAIGALLINSEIDSSKRSEELLDCQYPLMVRNYRDILDYDSWLDCSDIFELSKLKITEKNGKLKGCLISEDRERVMQFLRETEVFDNATKRRYGIIK
;
A
#
# COMPACT_ATOMS: atom_id res chain seq x y z
N MET A 1 11.45 -19.42 -37.78
CA MET A 1 11.61 -18.30 -36.84
C MET A 1 10.31 -18.21 -36.07
N ASP A 2 10.19 -18.83 -34.89
CA ASP A 2 8.97 -18.71 -34.05
C ASP A 2 9.17 -19.07 -32.56
N ASP A 3 10.41 -19.36 -32.13
CA ASP A 3 10.66 -19.93 -30.79
C ASP A 3 10.99 -18.87 -29.71
N LYS A 4 11.43 -17.67 -30.15
CA LYS A 4 11.82 -16.58 -29.22
C LYS A 4 10.62 -15.89 -28.56
N THR A 5 9.52 -15.75 -29.29
CA THR A 5 8.30 -15.09 -28.78
C THR A 5 7.62 -15.95 -27.71
N GLY A 6 7.54 -17.26 -27.92
CA GLY A 6 6.96 -18.19 -26.95
C GLY A 6 7.80 -18.32 -25.66
N ALA A 7 9.12 -18.27 -25.75
CA ALA A 7 10.00 -18.29 -24.59
C ALA A 7 9.90 -17.01 -23.75
N LEU A 8 9.82 -15.85 -24.39
CA LEU A 8 9.68 -14.56 -23.70
C LEU A 8 8.34 -14.45 -22.97
N GLU A 9 7.23 -14.86 -23.59
CA GLU A 9 5.91 -14.84 -22.95
C GLU A 9 5.82 -15.83 -21.78
N LYS A 10 6.43 -17.02 -21.90
CA LYS A 10 6.57 -17.94 -20.77
C LYS A 10 7.38 -17.34 -19.62
N LEU A 11 8.49 -16.66 -19.94
CA LEU A 11 9.32 -16.00 -18.93
C LEU A 11 8.54 -14.89 -18.21
N LYS A 12 7.81 -14.04 -18.94
CA LYS A 12 6.93 -13.01 -18.36
C LYS A 12 5.85 -13.61 -17.46
N ALA A 13 5.22 -14.70 -17.88
CA ALA A 13 4.18 -15.36 -17.07
C ALA A 13 4.76 -15.96 -15.78
N ILE A 14 5.95 -16.57 -15.84
CA ILE A 14 6.65 -17.09 -14.66
C ILE A 14 7.01 -15.95 -13.71
N MET A 15 7.55 -14.84 -14.22
CA MET A 15 7.88 -13.67 -13.42
C MET A 15 6.63 -13.06 -12.77
N ALA A 16 5.54 -12.88 -13.54
CA ALA A 16 4.28 -12.34 -13.02
C ALA A 16 3.69 -13.23 -11.91
N LYS A 17 3.79 -14.55 -12.05
CA LYS A 17 3.33 -15.50 -11.01
C LYS A 17 4.23 -15.48 -9.77
N ALA A 18 5.54 -15.28 -9.94
CA ALA A 18 6.47 -15.16 -8.83
C ALA A 18 6.31 -13.83 -8.05
N GLU A 19 5.86 -12.78 -8.72
CA GLU A 19 5.56 -11.48 -8.09
C GLU A 19 4.20 -11.42 -7.39
N GLN A 20 3.29 -12.37 -7.67
CA GLN A 20 1.96 -12.37 -7.07
C GLN A 20 2.05 -12.53 -5.56
N VAL A 21 1.34 -11.69 -4.83
CA VAL A 21 1.39 -11.71 -3.37
C VAL A 21 0.71 -12.96 -2.79
N ASP A 22 1.42 -13.62 -1.87
CA ASP A 22 0.85 -14.63 -0.98
C ASP A 22 0.47 -13.96 0.35
N MET A 23 -0.83 -13.70 0.54
CA MET A 23 -1.36 -13.02 1.71
C MET A 23 -1.15 -13.77 3.04
N SER A 24 -0.72 -15.05 3.02
CA SER A 24 -0.32 -15.78 4.23
C SER A 24 1.07 -15.39 4.75
N SER A 25 1.91 -14.84 3.88
CA SER A 25 3.30 -14.48 4.17
C SER A 25 3.50 -13.00 4.52
N VAL A 26 2.47 -12.20 4.24
CA VAL A 26 2.44 -10.74 4.34
C VAL A 26 2.51 -10.24 5.78
N LYS A 27 3.23 -9.13 5.99
CA LYS A 27 3.54 -8.56 7.31
C LYS A 27 3.32 -7.04 7.34
N ILE A 28 3.24 -6.51 8.55
CA ILE A 28 3.24 -5.05 8.78
C ILE A 28 4.54 -4.44 8.25
N GLY A 29 4.39 -3.40 7.44
CA GLY A 29 5.45 -2.71 6.72
C GLY A 29 5.63 -3.19 5.28
N ASP A 30 5.00 -4.29 4.86
CA ASP A 30 5.10 -4.74 3.46
C ASP A 30 4.45 -3.72 2.51
N ILE A 31 5.06 -3.58 1.34
CA ILE A 31 4.62 -2.70 0.25
C ILE A 31 4.04 -3.56 -0.86
N ILE A 32 2.76 -3.36 -1.15
CA ILE A 32 2.05 -4.05 -2.23
C ILE A 32 1.69 -3.05 -3.32
N TYR A 33 1.89 -3.44 -4.58
CA TYR A 33 1.35 -2.72 -5.74
C TYR A 33 0.09 -3.42 -6.23
N VAL A 34 -1.05 -2.73 -6.21
CA VAL A 34 -2.36 -3.33 -6.49
C VAL A 34 -3.29 -2.35 -7.20
N PRO A 35 -4.11 -2.80 -8.17
CA PRO A 35 -5.21 -2.01 -8.72
C PRO A 35 -6.31 -1.81 -7.68
N LEU A 36 -6.66 -0.55 -7.42
CA LEU A 36 -7.74 -0.17 -6.51
C LEU A 36 -8.80 0.67 -7.25
N ASP A 37 -10.04 0.57 -6.79
CA ASP A 37 -11.21 1.21 -7.39
C ASP A 37 -12.03 2.01 -6.37
N GLU A 38 -13.15 2.61 -6.79
CA GLU A 38 -13.98 3.44 -5.89
C GLU A 38 -14.58 2.65 -4.72
N GLU A 39 -14.78 1.34 -4.88
CA GLU A 39 -15.27 0.47 -3.80
C GLU A 39 -14.23 0.30 -2.68
N ASP A 40 -12.95 0.55 -2.98
CA ASP A 40 -11.88 0.60 -1.97
C ASP A 40 -11.82 1.95 -1.24
N GLY A 41 -12.70 2.91 -1.54
CA GLY A 41 -12.67 4.26 -0.97
C GLY A 41 -11.77 5.24 -1.73
N LEU A 42 -11.29 4.87 -2.93
CA LEU A 42 -10.48 5.76 -3.77
C LEU A 42 -11.36 6.70 -4.59
N ILE A 43 -11.02 7.99 -4.57
CA ILE A 43 -11.62 8.96 -5.49
C ILE A 43 -10.87 8.89 -6.82
N LEU A 44 -11.51 8.31 -7.83
CA LEU A 44 -10.98 8.24 -9.19
C LEU A 44 -11.29 9.55 -9.93
N LYS A 45 -10.30 10.05 -10.70
CA LYS A 45 -10.48 11.20 -11.60
C LYS A 45 -10.64 10.71 -13.02
N ASP A 46 -11.26 11.52 -13.88
CA ASP A 46 -11.24 11.37 -15.35
C ASP A 46 -11.89 10.07 -15.88
N GLY A 47 -12.81 9.46 -15.12
CA GLY A 47 -13.57 8.29 -15.57
C GLY A 47 -12.78 6.97 -15.64
N TYR A 48 -11.59 6.91 -15.04
CA TYR A 48 -10.86 5.65 -14.87
C TYR A 48 -11.65 4.71 -13.96
N LYS A 49 -11.64 3.41 -14.28
CA LYS A 49 -12.32 2.36 -13.48
C LYS A 49 -11.50 1.93 -12.26
N ASP A 50 -10.18 2.00 -12.37
CA ASP A 50 -9.24 1.67 -11.31
C ASP A 50 -7.97 2.52 -11.47
N ARG A 51 -7.15 2.54 -10.41
CA ARG A 51 -5.79 3.04 -10.44
C ARG A 51 -4.89 2.10 -9.66
N ASN A 52 -3.75 1.78 -10.24
CA ASN A 52 -2.72 1.08 -9.50
C ASN A 52 -2.11 2.00 -8.45
N LYS A 53 -1.99 1.48 -7.23
CA LYS A 53 -1.40 2.19 -6.10
C LYS A 53 -0.41 1.28 -5.39
N TYR A 54 0.60 1.91 -4.82
CA TYR A 54 1.42 1.31 -3.80
C TYR A 54 0.73 1.52 -2.45
N ILE A 55 0.61 0.45 -1.68
CA ILE A 55 0.03 0.45 -0.34
C ILE A 55 1.03 -0.11 0.67
N VAL A 56 1.00 0.40 1.89
CA VAL A 56 1.77 -0.13 3.03
C VAL A 56 0.83 -0.76 4.03
N ILE A 57 1.16 -1.98 4.46
CA ILE A 57 0.35 -2.70 5.44
C ILE A 57 0.70 -2.24 6.84
N ILE A 58 -0.31 -1.83 7.60
CA ILE A 58 -0.13 -1.34 8.98
C ILE A 58 -0.81 -2.23 10.02
N GLY A 59 -1.64 -3.17 9.58
CA GLY A 59 -2.33 -4.08 10.47
C GLY A 59 -3.29 -5.03 9.76
N PHE A 60 -3.96 -5.85 10.55
CA PHE A 60 -4.89 -6.87 10.08
C PHE A 60 -6.18 -6.76 10.88
N THR A 61 -7.33 -6.98 10.26
CA THR A 61 -8.58 -7.05 11.01
C THR A 61 -8.56 -8.26 11.95
N PRO A 62 -9.35 -8.26 13.04
CA PRO A 62 -9.31 -9.33 14.04
C PRO A 62 -9.66 -10.71 13.45
N GLU A 63 -10.52 -10.75 12.43
CA GLU A 63 -10.91 -11.96 11.73
C GLU A 63 -9.82 -12.45 10.76
N GLY A 64 -8.83 -11.60 10.46
CA GLY A 64 -7.72 -11.90 9.57
C GLY A 64 -8.08 -11.94 8.08
N VAL A 65 -9.28 -11.49 7.70
CA VAL A 65 -9.77 -11.52 6.30
C VAL A 65 -9.43 -10.26 5.51
N ALA A 66 -9.15 -9.15 6.19
CA ALA A 66 -8.77 -7.88 5.58
C ALA A 66 -7.52 -7.30 6.26
N ILE A 67 -6.93 -6.31 5.59
CA ILE A 67 -5.78 -5.55 6.06
C ILE A 67 -6.18 -4.09 6.28
N GLY A 68 -5.51 -3.42 7.21
CA GLY A 68 -5.43 -1.97 7.24
C GLY A 68 -4.21 -1.53 6.43
N ALA A 69 -4.40 -0.60 5.50
CA ALA A 69 -3.35 -0.13 4.61
C ALA A 69 -3.33 1.40 4.49
N LEU A 70 -2.14 1.94 4.23
CA LEU A 70 -1.91 3.35 3.91
C LEU A 70 -1.50 3.49 2.44
N LEU A 71 -1.84 4.61 1.80
CA LEU A 71 -1.51 4.84 0.39
C LEU A 71 -0.18 5.57 0.23
N ILE A 72 0.63 5.14 -0.74
CA ILE A 72 1.78 5.92 -1.21
C ILE A 72 1.36 6.77 -2.42
N ASN A 73 1.64 8.07 -2.34
CA ASN A 73 1.41 9.04 -3.39
C ASN A 73 2.74 9.67 -3.81
N SER A 74 3.01 9.76 -5.11
CA SER A 74 4.20 10.45 -5.63
C SER A 74 4.17 11.96 -5.39
N GLU A 75 2.96 12.53 -5.29
CA GLU A 75 2.74 13.96 -5.10
C GLU A 75 1.60 14.20 -4.12
N ILE A 76 1.71 15.29 -3.37
CA ILE A 76 0.64 15.82 -2.52
C ILE A 76 0.18 17.16 -3.09
N ASP A 77 -1.12 17.28 -3.30
CA ASP A 77 -1.75 18.56 -3.63
C ASP A 77 -2.09 19.31 -2.33
N SER A 78 -1.17 20.15 -1.87
CA SER A 78 -1.33 20.93 -0.63
C SER A 78 -2.49 21.92 -0.68
N SER A 79 -2.93 22.33 -1.87
CA SER A 79 -4.05 23.26 -2.02
C SER A 79 -5.41 22.65 -1.67
N LYS A 80 -5.49 21.31 -1.59
CA LYS A 80 -6.73 20.56 -1.36
C LYS A 80 -6.81 19.90 0.02
N ARG A 81 -5.84 20.15 0.89
CA ARG A 81 -5.72 19.49 2.19
C ARG A 81 -5.63 20.53 3.31
N SER A 82 -6.23 20.21 4.46
CA SER A 82 -6.00 20.98 5.68
C SER A 82 -4.57 20.75 6.17
N GLU A 83 -4.08 21.66 7.02
CA GLU A 83 -2.77 21.54 7.66
C GLU A 83 -2.64 20.22 8.45
N GLU A 84 -3.69 19.83 9.18
CA GLU A 84 -3.77 18.55 9.89
C GLU A 84 -3.54 17.33 8.98
N LEU A 85 -4.13 17.33 7.77
CA LEU A 85 -3.93 16.24 6.81
C LEU A 85 -2.54 16.26 6.18
N LEU A 86 -1.92 17.44 6.07
CA LEU A 86 -0.54 17.58 5.58
C LEU A 86 0.48 17.10 6.62
N ASP A 87 0.23 17.33 7.91
CA ASP A 87 1.08 16.84 9.00
C ASP A 87 1.05 15.31 9.14
N CYS A 88 0.04 14.66 8.55
CA CYS A 88 -0.04 13.20 8.48
C CYS A 88 0.76 12.59 7.33
N GLN A 89 1.46 13.39 6.52
CA GLN A 89 2.16 12.87 5.35
C GLN A 89 3.61 12.51 5.71
N TYR A 90 3.95 11.23 5.61
CA TYR A 90 5.29 10.75 5.91
C TYR A 90 6.15 10.65 4.64
N PRO A 91 7.29 11.34 4.55
CA PRO A 91 8.08 11.34 3.32
C PRO A 91 8.86 10.02 3.15
N LEU A 92 8.78 9.44 1.96
CA LEU A 92 9.53 8.26 1.53
C LEU A 92 10.55 8.67 0.46
N MET A 93 11.84 8.62 0.82
CA MET A 93 12.92 9.04 -0.08
C MET A 93 13.28 7.93 -1.06
N VAL A 94 13.27 8.22 -2.36
CA VAL A 94 13.54 7.25 -3.43
C VAL A 94 14.87 6.52 -3.24
N ARG A 95 15.88 7.20 -2.67
CA ARG A 95 17.19 6.62 -2.39
C ARG A 95 17.13 5.37 -1.49
N ASN A 96 16.11 5.26 -0.63
CA ASN A 96 15.90 4.13 0.27
C ASN A 96 15.05 3.02 -0.37
N TYR A 97 14.41 3.30 -1.50
CA TYR A 97 13.38 2.46 -2.14
C TYR A 97 13.57 2.35 -3.65
N ARG A 98 14.81 2.41 -4.16
CA ARG A 98 15.12 2.51 -5.59
C ARG A 98 14.57 1.35 -6.44
N ASP A 99 14.33 0.19 -5.82
CA ASP A 99 13.77 -0.99 -6.49
C ASP A 99 12.22 -1.00 -6.47
N ILE A 100 11.59 -0.01 -5.83
CA ILE A 100 10.14 0.07 -5.59
C ILE A 100 9.55 1.39 -6.10
N LEU A 101 10.22 2.52 -5.85
CA LEU A 101 9.75 3.86 -6.16
C LEU A 101 10.63 4.52 -7.23
N ASP A 102 9.99 5.28 -8.12
CA ASP A 102 10.68 6.05 -9.16
C ASP A 102 11.02 7.48 -8.72
N TYR A 103 10.32 8.00 -7.70
CA TYR A 103 10.43 9.37 -7.19
C TYR A 103 10.32 9.40 -5.67
N ASP A 104 10.79 10.50 -5.06
CA ASP A 104 10.43 10.80 -3.67
C ASP A 104 8.91 10.86 -3.58
N SER A 105 8.36 10.14 -2.60
CA SER A 105 6.93 9.91 -2.46
C SER A 105 6.50 10.17 -1.03
N TRP A 106 5.22 10.03 -0.78
CA TRP A 106 4.60 10.33 0.52
C TRP A 106 3.67 9.20 0.90
N LEU A 107 3.85 8.68 2.10
CA LEU A 107 2.91 7.77 2.72
C LEU A 107 1.84 8.59 3.44
N ASP A 108 0.60 8.41 3.00
CA ASP A 108 -0.56 9.13 3.53
C ASP A 108 -1.04 8.43 4.81
N CYS A 109 -0.66 8.96 5.98
CA CYS A 109 -1.04 8.41 7.28
C CYS A 109 -2.35 9.02 7.83
N SER A 110 -3.10 9.78 7.02
CA SER A 110 -4.34 10.43 7.44
C SER A 110 -5.58 9.55 7.30
N ASP A 111 -5.49 8.46 6.54
CA ASP A 111 -6.62 7.56 6.28
C ASP A 111 -6.16 6.09 6.24
N ILE A 112 -6.96 5.20 6.81
CA ILE A 112 -6.70 3.75 6.82
C ILE A 112 -7.69 3.07 5.89
N PHE A 113 -7.15 2.51 4.80
CA PHE A 113 -7.90 1.75 3.83
C PHE A 113 -8.06 0.31 4.32
N GLU A 114 -9.30 -0.15 4.47
CA GLU A 114 -9.59 -1.56 4.70
C GLU A 114 -9.66 -2.29 3.36
N LEU A 115 -8.73 -3.22 3.13
CA LEU A 115 -8.67 -3.98 1.89
C LEU A 115 -8.82 -5.47 2.19
N SER A 116 -9.77 -6.12 1.50
CA SER A 116 -9.94 -7.57 1.55
C SER A 116 -8.70 -8.27 0.99
N LYS A 117 -8.18 -9.27 1.71
CA LYS A 117 -7.06 -10.10 1.22
C LYS A 117 -7.40 -10.80 -0.09
N LEU A 118 -8.66 -11.22 -0.25
CA LEU A 118 -9.15 -11.85 -1.47
C LEU A 118 -9.06 -10.89 -2.66
N LYS A 119 -9.51 -9.65 -2.50
CA LYS A 119 -9.46 -8.62 -3.55
C LYS A 119 -8.03 -8.36 -4.00
N ILE A 120 -7.08 -8.26 -3.07
CA ILE A 120 -5.66 -8.09 -3.40
C ILE A 120 -5.16 -9.26 -4.26
N THR A 121 -5.50 -10.50 -3.92
CA THR A 121 -5.09 -11.67 -4.72
C THR A 121 -5.77 -11.74 -6.08
N GLU A 122 -7.07 -11.44 -6.16
CA GLU A 122 -7.87 -11.47 -7.39
C GLU A 122 -7.46 -10.38 -8.39
N LYS A 123 -7.06 -9.22 -7.88
CA LYS A 123 -6.54 -8.10 -8.67
C LYS A 123 -5.05 -8.24 -9.01
N ASN A 124 -4.45 -9.41 -8.77
CA ASN A 124 -3.03 -9.71 -9.01
C ASN A 124 -2.08 -8.72 -8.32
N GLY A 125 -2.38 -8.38 -7.06
CA GLY A 125 -1.49 -7.58 -6.21
C GLY A 125 -0.09 -8.17 -6.15
N LYS A 126 0.92 -7.29 -6.14
CA LYS A 126 2.33 -7.69 -6.19
C LYS A 126 3.05 -7.22 -4.94
N LEU A 127 3.74 -8.14 -4.26
CA LEU A 127 4.64 -7.77 -3.17
C LEU A 127 5.90 -7.14 -3.78
N LYS A 128 6.18 -5.88 -3.46
CA LYS A 128 7.31 -5.13 -4.03
C LYS A 128 8.47 -4.94 -3.07
N GLY A 129 8.22 -5.10 -1.78
CA GLY A 129 9.23 -5.03 -0.73
C GLY A 129 8.58 -4.65 0.59
N CYS A 130 9.32 -3.95 1.44
CA CYS A 130 8.80 -3.44 2.71
C CYS A 130 9.44 -2.09 3.05
N LEU A 131 8.80 -1.34 3.95
CA LEU A 131 9.40 -0.17 4.57
C LEU A 131 10.72 -0.55 5.24
N ILE A 132 11.72 0.31 5.11
CA ILE A 132 12.94 0.16 5.91
C ILE A 132 12.58 0.28 7.40
N SER A 133 13.41 -0.32 8.26
CA SER A 133 13.06 -0.44 9.69
C SER A 133 12.82 0.91 10.37
N GLU A 134 13.62 1.93 10.04
CA GLU A 134 13.49 3.29 10.56
C GLU A 134 12.14 3.93 10.20
N ASP A 135 11.75 3.86 8.92
CA ASP A 135 10.48 4.42 8.44
C ASP A 135 9.30 3.65 9.04
N ARG A 136 9.37 2.32 9.07
CA ARG A 136 8.34 1.47 9.68
C ARG A 136 8.12 1.83 11.15
N GLU A 137 9.19 2.00 11.92
CA GLU A 137 9.10 2.33 13.34
C GLU A 137 8.46 3.70 13.56
N ARG A 138 8.88 4.71 12.79
CA ARG A 138 8.31 6.07 12.86
C ARG A 138 6.85 6.12 12.46
N VAL A 139 6.48 5.48 11.36
CA VAL A 139 5.09 5.41 10.89
C VAL A 139 4.23 4.69 11.92
N MET A 140 4.65 3.53 12.43
CA MET A 140 3.88 2.80 13.44
C MET A 140 3.80 3.55 14.77
N GLN A 141 4.83 4.31 15.15
CA GLN A 141 4.77 5.17 16.33
C GLN A 141 3.75 6.30 16.13
N PHE A 142 3.81 7.00 15.00
CA PHE A 142 2.84 8.04 14.64
C PHE A 142 1.40 7.51 14.71
N LEU A 143 1.13 6.36 14.11
CA LEU A 143 -0.22 5.76 14.10
C LEU A 143 -0.73 5.38 15.49
N ARG A 144 0.16 5.07 16.45
CA ARG A 144 -0.25 4.81 17.84
C ARG A 144 -0.62 6.09 18.57
N GLU A 145 0.15 7.15 18.35
CA GLU A 145 0.08 8.40 19.11
C GLU A 145 -0.94 9.40 18.52
N THR A 146 -1.14 9.38 17.20
CA THR A 146 -2.01 10.33 16.49
C THR A 146 -3.45 10.30 16.98
N GLU A 147 -4.08 11.46 17.11
CA GLU A 147 -5.51 11.57 17.46
C GLU A 147 -6.43 11.49 16.22
N VAL A 148 -5.85 11.40 15.02
CA VAL A 148 -6.59 11.26 13.75
C VAL A 148 -7.49 10.03 13.74
N PHE A 149 -7.03 8.93 14.35
CA PHE A 149 -7.79 7.70 14.48
C PHE A 149 -8.19 7.47 15.94
N ASP A 150 -9.43 7.06 16.15
CA ASP A 150 -9.87 6.65 17.47
C ASP A 150 -9.18 5.34 17.92
N ASN A 151 -9.22 5.09 19.23
CA ASN A 151 -8.61 3.89 19.81
C ASN A 151 -9.32 2.59 19.36
N ALA A 152 -10.58 2.66 18.92
CA ALA A 152 -11.29 1.49 18.40
C ALA A 152 -10.71 1.04 17.06
N THR A 153 -10.48 1.99 16.15
CA THR A 153 -9.86 1.80 14.84
C THR A 153 -8.43 1.30 14.99
N LYS A 154 -7.64 1.92 15.88
CA LYS A 154 -6.27 1.46 16.15
C LYS A 154 -6.23 0.02 16.67
N ARG A 155 -7.16 -0.36 17.55
CA ARG A 155 -7.26 -1.75 18.05
C ARG A 155 -7.74 -2.73 16.99
N ARG A 156 -8.70 -2.34 16.14
CA ARG A 156 -9.20 -3.18 15.03
C ARG A 156 -8.06 -3.71 14.18
N TYR A 157 -7.06 -2.88 13.89
CA TYR A 157 -5.91 -3.27 13.07
C TYR A 157 -4.68 -3.73 13.88
N GLY A 158 -4.78 -3.81 15.22
CA GLY A 158 -3.67 -4.23 16.07
C GLY A 158 -2.53 -3.23 16.19
N ILE A 159 -2.77 -1.94 15.90
CA ILE A 159 -1.79 -0.85 16.03
C ILE A 159 -1.49 -0.61 17.52
N ILE A 160 -2.53 -0.66 18.35
CA ILE A 160 -2.47 -0.64 19.83
C ILE A 160 -3.18 -1.87 20.41
N LYS A 161 -2.92 -2.15 21.69
CA LYS A 161 -3.57 -3.22 22.46
C LYS A 161 -4.87 -2.75 23.13
#